data_AF-A0A9E6MER8-F1
#
_entry.id   AF-A0A9E6MER8-F1
#
_cell.length_a   1.000
_cell.length_b   1.000
_cell.length_c   1.000
_cell.angle_alpha   90.00
_cell.angle_beta   90.00
_cell.angle_gamma   90.00
#
_symmetry.space_group_name_H-M   'P 1'
#
loop_
_entity.id
_entity.type
_entity.pdbx_description
1 polymer ?
#
loop_
_entity_poly.entity_id
_entity_poly.type
_entity_poly.pdbx_seq_one_letter_code
_entity_poly.pdbx_strand_id
1 'polypeptide(L)'
;MTQTSSSHFRWPGDIFGGKAIELAGRVVHPEYQGLGIATDLLTRLVANEKPLYLTTYTRNPAILRMMRHVTSSLAPLDDDHELMALAAAQPHASLRGNVTYHMNRYSEAGLFQGNDPADRPATKGGVPLKEQFPALQSVRHALVVAARVKEEYER
;
A
#
# COMPACT_ATOMS: atom_id res chain seq x y z
N MET A 1 40.20 -29.66 -10.23
CA MET A 1 40.44 -28.33 -10.84
C MET A 1 39.11 -27.72 -11.18
N THR A 2 39.03 -26.42 -10.96
CA THR A 2 37.88 -25.61 -10.59
C THR A 2 36.83 -25.41 -11.68
N GLN A 3 35.57 -25.48 -11.24
CA GLN A 3 34.35 -25.07 -11.94
C GLN A 3 34.42 -23.60 -12.36
N THR A 4 34.04 -23.29 -13.60
CA THR A 4 33.51 -21.99 -13.99
C THR A 4 31.99 -22.12 -14.11
N SER A 5 31.31 -22.04 -12.97
CA SER A 5 29.88 -21.77 -12.92
C SER A 5 29.69 -20.28 -13.19
N SER A 6 28.99 -19.98 -14.29
CA SER A 6 28.48 -18.65 -14.64
C SER A 6 27.42 -18.21 -13.63
N SER A 7 27.90 -17.81 -12.46
CA SER A 7 27.14 -17.00 -11.53
C SER A 7 27.19 -15.54 -12.00
N HIS A 8 26.12 -14.80 -11.70
CA HIS A 8 25.95 -13.35 -11.88
C HIS A 8 25.03 -12.92 -13.02
N PHE A 9 23.76 -13.31 -12.90
CA PHE A 9 22.68 -12.35 -13.09
C PHE A 9 21.54 -12.67 -12.10
N ARG A 10 21.57 -12.03 -10.92
CA ARG A 10 20.47 -12.07 -9.96
C ARG A 10 19.55 -10.89 -10.27
N TRP A 11 18.33 -11.19 -10.70
CA TRP A 11 17.24 -10.22 -10.71
C TRP A 11 16.94 -9.80 -9.26
N PRO A 12 16.63 -8.52 -8.98
CA PRO A 12 16.09 -8.13 -7.69
C PRO A 12 14.61 -8.55 -7.65
N GLY A 13 14.37 -9.84 -7.45
CA GLY A 13 13.05 -10.46 -7.41
C GLY A 13 12.96 -11.69 -6.49
N ASP A 14 14.07 -12.16 -5.93
CA ASP A 14 14.09 -13.28 -4.97
C ASP A 14 13.86 -12.78 -3.53
N ILE A 15 12.72 -12.15 -3.28
CA ILE A 15 12.23 -11.97 -1.91
C ILE A 15 10.75 -12.39 -1.84
N PHE A 16 10.53 -13.48 -1.11
CA PHE A 16 9.26 -14.10 -0.68
C PHE A 16 8.57 -15.04 -1.68
N GLY A 17 8.66 -16.34 -1.41
CA GLY A 17 7.73 -17.34 -1.92
C GLY A 17 6.34 -17.08 -1.32
N GLY A 18 5.55 -16.26 -2.00
CA GLY A 18 4.26 -15.79 -1.51
C GLY A 18 3.47 -15.02 -2.57
N LYS A 19 2.15 -15.16 -2.58
CA LYS A 19 1.30 -14.39 -3.48
C LYS A 19 1.08 -12.98 -2.93
N ALA A 20 1.45 -11.96 -3.69
CA ALA A 20 1.14 -10.57 -3.39
C ALA A 20 0.07 -10.04 -4.36
N ILE A 21 -0.87 -9.22 -3.86
CA ILE A 21 -1.90 -8.58 -4.68
C ILE A 21 -1.76 -7.05 -4.57
N GLU A 22 -1.63 -6.38 -5.72
CA GLU A 22 -1.76 -4.92 -5.80
C GLU A 22 -3.24 -4.52 -5.93
N LEU A 23 -3.71 -3.64 -5.05
CA LEU A 23 -5.05 -3.06 -5.14
C LEU A 23 -5.06 -1.84 -6.08
N ALA A 24 -5.25 -2.08 -7.38
CA ALA A 24 -5.32 -1.02 -8.39
C ALA A 24 -6.77 -0.56 -8.63
N GLY A 25 -7.09 0.66 -8.17
CA GLY A 25 -8.32 1.38 -8.56
C GLY A 25 -9.63 0.77 -8.03
N ARG A 26 -10.31 1.46 -7.11
CA ARG A 26 -11.66 1.09 -6.67
C ARG A 26 -12.56 2.31 -6.67
N VAL A 27 -13.74 2.18 -7.26
CA VAL A 27 -14.76 3.23 -7.31
C VAL A 27 -16.02 2.71 -6.62
N VAL A 28 -16.36 3.32 -5.49
CA VAL A 28 -17.67 3.14 -4.84
C VAL A 28 -18.45 4.42 -5.07
N HIS A 29 -19.63 4.28 -5.69
CA HIS A 29 -20.50 5.43 -5.95
C HIS A 29 -20.84 6.15 -4.63
N PRO A 30 -20.88 7.50 -4.59
CA PRO A 30 -21.03 8.26 -3.35
C PRO A 30 -22.20 7.83 -2.46
N GLU A 31 -23.33 7.45 -3.05
CA GLU A 31 -24.53 7.00 -2.33
C GLU A 31 -24.32 5.71 -1.52
N TYR A 32 -23.31 4.90 -1.86
CA TYR A 32 -22.99 3.66 -1.15
C TYR A 32 -21.76 3.78 -0.25
N GLN A 33 -21.17 4.97 -0.13
CA GLN A 33 -20.07 5.18 0.79
C GLN A 33 -20.55 5.03 2.23
N GLY A 34 -19.74 4.38 3.08
CA GLY A 34 -20.10 4.09 4.47
C GLY A 34 -20.89 2.80 4.67
N LEU A 35 -21.36 2.14 3.61
CA LEU A 35 -22.06 0.84 3.71
C LEU A 35 -21.13 -0.37 3.87
N GLY A 36 -19.81 -0.16 3.93
CA GLY A 36 -18.84 -1.25 4.12
C GLY A 36 -18.56 -2.12 2.89
N ILE A 37 -19.16 -1.83 1.73
CA ILE A 37 -19.03 -2.63 0.50
C ILE A 37 -17.57 -2.88 0.11
N ALA A 38 -16.73 -1.84 0.14
CA ALA A 38 -15.32 -1.98 -0.24
C ALA A 38 -14.54 -2.92 0.69
N THR A 39 -14.86 -2.88 1.99
CA THR A 39 -14.26 -3.76 3.00
C THR A 39 -14.72 -5.20 2.79
N ASP A 40 -16.02 -5.44 2.57
CA ASP A 40 -16.53 -6.79 2.30
C ASP A 40 -15.90 -7.41 1.04
N LEU A 41 -15.79 -6.62 -0.05
CA LEU A 41 -15.11 -7.06 -1.27
C LEU A 41 -13.63 -7.39 -1.03
N LEU A 42 -12.93 -6.61 -0.20
CA LEU A 42 -11.55 -6.92 0.16
C LEU A 42 -11.46 -8.22 0.96
N THR A 43 -12.31 -8.38 1.98
CA THR A 43 -12.34 -9.58 2.83
C THR A 43 -12.58 -10.84 2.00
N ARG A 44 -13.57 -10.81 1.09
CA ARG A 44 -13.85 -11.95 0.19
C ARG A 44 -12.68 -12.25 -0.73
N LEU A 45 -12.06 -11.21 -1.31
CA LEU A 45 -10.88 -11.38 -2.17
C LEU A 45 -9.73 -12.04 -1.40
N VAL A 46 -9.42 -11.57 -0.19
CA VAL A 46 -8.35 -12.12 0.63
C VAL A 46 -8.66 -13.56 1.05
N ALA A 47 -9.88 -13.85 1.47
CA ALA A 47 -10.29 -15.20 1.87
C ALA A 47 -10.21 -16.23 0.71
N ASN A 48 -10.51 -15.79 -0.52
CA ASN A 48 -10.47 -16.64 -1.70
C ASN A 48 -9.05 -16.81 -2.24
N GLU A 49 -8.33 -15.71 -2.43
CA GLU A 49 -7.05 -15.69 -3.12
C GLU A 49 -5.85 -15.98 -2.21
N LYS A 50 -6.03 -15.82 -0.90
CA LYS A 50 -5.04 -16.02 0.17
C LYS A 50 -3.67 -15.42 -0.12
N PRO A 51 -3.59 -14.12 -0.44
CA PRO A 51 -2.30 -13.47 -0.56
C PRO A 51 -1.62 -13.40 0.80
N LEU A 52 -0.28 -13.53 0.82
CA LEU A 52 0.52 -13.24 2.02
C LEU A 52 0.62 -11.72 2.25
N TYR A 53 0.69 -10.97 1.14
CA TYR A 53 0.88 -9.52 1.19
C TYR A 53 -0.12 -8.78 0.30
N LEU A 54 -0.50 -7.59 0.75
CA LEU A 54 -1.24 -6.61 -0.04
C LEU A 54 -0.36 -5.38 -0.26
N THR A 55 -0.33 -4.87 -1.49
CA THR A 55 0.31 -3.59 -1.80
C THR A 55 -0.66 -2.63 -2.45
N THR A 56 -0.44 -1.33 -2.27
CA THR A 56 -1.21 -0.31 -2.98
C THR A 56 -0.48 1.02 -2.98
N TYR A 57 -0.83 1.86 -3.96
CA TYR A 57 -0.47 3.28 -3.97
C TYR A 57 -1.69 4.09 -3.57
N THR A 58 -1.59 4.96 -2.57
CA THR A 58 -2.77 5.68 -2.09
C THR A 58 -2.47 7.07 -1.54
N ARG A 59 -3.45 7.96 -1.66
CA ARG A 59 -3.55 9.21 -0.87
C ARG A 59 -4.77 9.20 0.04
N ASN A 60 -5.57 8.13 -0.02
CA ASN A 60 -6.85 8.04 0.63
C ASN A 60 -6.73 7.24 1.94
N PRO A 61 -6.91 7.89 3.11
CA PRO A 61 -6.85 7.21 4.40
C PRO A 61 -7.91 6.10 4.55
N ALA A 62 -9.01 6.15 3.80
CA ALA A 62 -10.00 5.07 3.80
C ALA A 62 -9.43 3.74 3.29
N ILE A 63 -8.45 3.77 2.38
CA ILE A 63 -7.77 2.56 1.89
C ILE A 63 -6.95 1.93 3.03
N LEU A 64 -6.25 2.75 3.81
CA LEU A 64 -5.48 2.27 4.97
C LEU A 64 -6.39 1.61 6.00
N ARG A 65 -7.52 2.26 6.33
CA ARG A 65 -8.55 1.69 7.24
C ARG A 65 -9.12 0.38 6.71
N MET A 66 -9.45 0.34 5.42
CA MET A 66 -9.97 -0.85 4.75
C MET A 66 -8.97 -2.02 4.86
N MET A 67 -7.70 -1.78 4.52
CA MET A 67 -6.65 -2.80 4.58
C MET A 67 -6.44 -3.34 6.00
N ARG A 68 -6.46 -2.46 7.02
CA ARG A 68 -6.34 -2.85 8.44
C ARG A 68 -7.33 -3.91 8.89
N HIS A 69 -8.48 -4.06 8.24
CA HIS A 69 -9.45 -5.10 8.61
C HIS A 69 -8.92 -6.52 8.36
N VAL A 70 -8.10 -6.72 7.33
CA VAL A 70 -7.63 -8.04 6.87
C VAL A 70 -6.13 -8.26 7.07
N THR A 71 -5.42 -7.26 7.60
CA THR A 71 -3.96 -7.28 7.75
C THR A 71 -3.55 -7.26 9.22
N SER A 72 -2.45 -7.95 9.55
CA SER A 72 -1.83 -7.95 10.88
C SER A 72 -0.88 -6.76 11.07
N SER A 73 -0.21 -6.33 10.01
CA SER A 73 0.76 -5.22 9.99
C SER A 73 0.66 -4.44 8.68
N LEU A 74 0.87 -3.13 8.71
CA LEU A 74 0.75 -2.23 7.55
C LEU A 74 1.80 -1.12 7.61
N ALA A 75 2.81 -1.19 6.75
CA ALA A 75 3.77 -0.10 6.54
C ALA A 75 3.18 0.96 5.61
N PRO A 76 3.35 2.27 5.90
CA PRO A 76 4.23 2.85 6.92
C PRO A 76 3.55 3.18 8.25
N LEU A 77 2.34 2.65 8.54
CA LEU A 77 1.65 2.95 9.80
C LEU A 77 2.25 2.17 10.98
N ASP A 78 2.79 0.99 10.73
CA ASP A 78 3.55 0.18 11.67
C ASP A 78 5.04 0.16 11.30
N ASP A 79 5.90 0.03 12.31
CA ASP A 79 7.35 -0.10 12.14
C ASP A 79 7.73 -1.56 11.82
N ASP A 80 7.35 -2.00 10.62
CA ASP A 80 7.64 -3.34 10.10
C ASP A 80 8.65 -3.24 8.96
N HIS A 81 9.92 -3.51 9.26
CA HIS A 81 11.03 -3.34 8.32
C HIS A 81 10.89 -4.21 7.06
N GLU A 82 10.28 -5.39 7.17
CA GLU A 82 10.04 -6.27 6.03
C GLU A 82 9.04 -5.63 5.07
N LEU A 83 7.94 -5.10 5.61
CA LEU A 83 6.93 -4.40 4.81
C LEU A 83 7.46 -3.08 4.25
N MET A 84 8.31 -2.36 4.97
CA MET A 84 8.99 -1.18 4.45
C MET A 84 9.89 -1.53 3.25
N ALA A 85 10.63 -2.64 3.32
CA ALA A 85 11.44 -3.13 2.21
C ALA A 85 10.56 -3.55 1.01
N LEU A 86 9.45 -4.26 1.26
CA LEU A 86 8.49 -4.63 0.23
C LEU A 86 7.87 -3.41 -0.46
N ALA A 87 7.53 -2.38 0.31
CA ALA A 87 7.06 -1.10 -0.24
C ALA A 87 8.15 -0.42 -1.08
N ALA A 88 9.39 -0.39 -0.60
CA ALA A 88 10.52 0.19 -1.33
C ALA A 88 10.86 -0.54 -2.65
N ALA A 89 10.51 -1.83 -2.75
CA ALA A 89 10.68 -2.62 -3.97
C ALA A 89 9.58 -2.41 -5.02
N GLN A 90 8.50 -1.68 -4.70
CA GLN A 90 7.42 -1.45 -5.66
C GLN A 90 7.87 -0.57 -6.84
N PRO A 91 7.29 -0.73 -8.04
CA PRO A 91 7.60 0.11 -9.19
C PRO A 91 7.53 1.62 -8.89
N HIS A 92 8.55 2.35 -9.33
CA HIS A 92 8.68 3.81 -9.16
C HIS A 92 8.66 4.29 -7.69
N ALA A 93 8.90 3.40 -6.74
CA ALA A 93 9.07 3.74 -5.34
C ALA A 93 10.27 4.68 -5.14
N SER A 94 10.09 5.62 -4.22
CA SER A 94 11.08 6.61 -3.80
C SER A 94 11.03 6.71 -2.29
N LEU A 95 12.13 6.37 -1.64
CA LEU A 95 12.27 6.48 -0.20
C LEU A 95 12.53 7.94 0.22
N ARG A 96 11.82 8.41 1.25
CA ARG A 96 12.05 9.71 1.91
C ARG A 96 12.00 9.50 3.42
N GLY A 97 13.16 9.54 4.07
CA GLY A 97 13.29 9.05 5.44
C GLY A 97 13.03 7.55 5.49
N ASN A 98 12.10 7.13 6.34
CA ASN A 98 11.65 5.74 6.49
C ASN A 98 10.33 5.43 5.73
N VAL A 99 9.83 6.36 4.92
CA VAL A 99 8.55 6.20 4.23
C VAL A 99 8.75 6.16 2.72
N THR A 100 8.05 5.22 2.08
CA THR A 100 8.11 5.02 0.63
C THR A 100 6.94 5.71 -0.07
N TYR A 101 7.26 6.43 -1.14
CA TYR A 101 6.29 7.17 -1.95
C TYR A 101 6.46 6.83 -3.42
N HIS A 102 5.39 6.95 -4.20
CA HIS A 102 5.49 7.10 -5.65
C HIS A 102 5.39 8.59 -5.97
N MET A 103 6.53 9.19 -6.31
CA MET A 103 6.61 10.60 -6.67
C MET A 103 5.94 10.80 -8.03
N ASN A 104 5.23 11.91 -8.20
CA ASN A 104 4.57 12.29 -9.46
C ASN A 104 3.68 11.19 -10.09
N ARG A 105 3.04 10.35 -9.27
CA ARG A 105 2.10 9.33 -9.74
C ARG A 105 0.90 9.95 -10.47
N TYR A 106 0.43 11.10 -10.00
CA TYR A 106 -0.72 11.80 -10.57
C TYR A 106 -0.28 13.07 -11.30
N SER A 107 -1.17 13.56 -12.18
CA SER A 107 -0.99 14.83 -12.91
C SER A 107 -0.84 16.02 -11.96
N GLU A 108 -0.44 17.18 -12.48
CA GLU A 108 -0.35 18.44 -11.69
C GLU A 108 -1.67 18.79 -10.97
N ALA A 109 -2.82 18.46 -11.57
CA ALA A 109 -4.13 18.65 -10.96
C ALA A 109 -4.46 17.65 -9.84
N GLY A 110 -3.58 16.67 -9.60
CA GLY A 110 -3.81 15.55 -8.68
C GLY A 110 -4.88 14.59 -9.17
N LEU A 111 -5.35 13.73 -8.26
CA LEU A 111 -6.40 12.74 -8.54
C LEU A 111 -7.82 13.24 -8.18
N PHE A 112 -7.94 14.18 -7.23
CA PHE A 112 -9.21 14.51 -6.57
C PHE A 112 -9.67 15.96 -6.74
N GLN A 113 -9.08 16.71 -7.68
CA GLN A 113 -9.51 18.06 -8.14
C GLN A 113 -10.15 18.95 -7.04
N GLY A 114 -9.38 19.27 -5.99
CA GLY A 114 -9.76 20.24 -4.94
C GLY A 114 -10.18 19.64 -3.60
N ASN A 115 -10.59 18.36 -3.54
CA ASN A 115 -10.91 17.67 -2.28
C ASN A 115 -9.97 16.50 -2.04
N ASP A 116 -8.72 16.79 -1.64
CA ASP A 116 -7.72 15.75 -1.44
C ASP A 116 -8.03 14.90 -0.18
N PRO A 117 -8.26 13.59 -0.32
CA PRO A 117 -8.46 12.72 0.83
C PRO A 117 -7.29 12.72 1.83
N ALA A 118 -6.08 13.11 1.41
CA ALA A 118 -4.92 13.21 2.30
C ALA A 118 -5.06 14.32 3.36
N ASP A 119 -6.03 15.23 3.19
CA ASP A 119 -6.41 16.23 4.20
C ASP A 119 -7.13 15.63 5.42
N ARG A 120 -7.51 14.34 5.33
CA ARG A 120 -8.18 13.62 6.40
C ARG A 120 -7.22 12.66 7.10
N PRO A 121 -7.43 12.36 8.39
CA PRO A 121 -6.60 11.40 9.10
C PRO A 121 -6.92 9.95 8.72
N ALA A 122 -5.94 9.07 8.90
CA ALA A 122 -6.11 7.61 8.81
C ALA A 122 -6.99 7.07 9.96
N THR A 123 -6.85 7.62 11.15
CA THR A 123 -7.55 7.23 12.38
C THR A 123 -8.46 8.35 12.87
N LYS A 124 -9.52 8.01 13.63
CA LYS A 124 -10.45 9.01 14.18
C LYS A 124 -9.70 9.91 15.19
N GLY A 125 -9.79 11.23 15.01
CA GLY A 125 -9.07 12.21 15.85
C GLY A 125 -7.56 12.29 15.59
N GLY A 126 -7.06 11.58 14.57
CA GLY A 126 -5.66 11.64 14.17
C GLY A 126 -5.29 12.90 13.40
N VAL A 127 -4.00 12.99 13.07
CA VAL A 127 -3.42 14.05 12.23
C VAL A 127 -3.70 13.76 10.75
N PRO A 128 -3.97 14.77 9.90
CA PRO A 128 -4.12 14.60 8.45
C PRO A 128 -3.00 13.76 7.84
N LEU A 129 -3.34 12.91 6.86
CA LEU A 129 -2.39 11.98 6.25
C LEU A 129 -1.19 12.73 5.63
N LYS A 130 -1.42 13.91 5.06
CA LYS A 130 -0.35 14.76 4.50
C LYS A 130 0.58 15.41 5.51
N GLU A 131 0.12 15.56 6.75
CA GLU A 131 0.95 16.06 7.85
C GLU A 131 1.74 14.92 8.46
N GLN A 132 1.14 13.73 8.57
CA GLN A 132 1.82 12.51 9.00
C GLN A 132 2.90 12.07 7.98
N PHE A 133 2.63 12.24 6.67
CA PHE A 133 3.51 11.82 5.58
C PHE A 133 3.82 13.01 4.65
N PRO A 134 4.86 13.82 4.95
CA PRO A 134 5.04 15.15 4.35
C PRO A 134 5.16 15.21 2.83
N ALA A 135 5.63 14.14 2.17
CA ALA A 135 5.67 14.13 0.70
C ALA A 135 4.26 14.17 0.07
N LEU A 136 3.21 13.79 0.82
CA LEU A 136 1.83 13.95 0.37
C LEU A 136 1.34 15.40 0.41
N GLN A 137 2.13 16.39 0.83
CA GLN A 137 1.73 17.80 0.64
C GLN A 137 1.57 18.14 -0.85
N SER A 138 2.32 17.48 -1.73
CA SER A 138 2.08 17.53 -3.17
C SER A 138 0.96 16.57 -3.56
N VAL A 139 -0.12 17.08 -4.18
CA VAL A 139 -1.27 16.31 -4.70
C VAL A 139 -0.89 15.23 -5.73
N ARG A 140 0.33 15.33 -6.27
CA ARG A 140 0.87 14.46 -7.32
C ARG A 140 1.42 13.15 -6.79
N HIS A 141 1.76 13.09 -5.51
CA HIS A 141 2.49 11.95 -4.94
C HIS A 141 1.51 10.91 -4.40
N ALA A 142 1.94 9.67 -4.22
CA ALA A 142 1.16 8.66 -3.53
C ALA A 142 2.02 7.98 -2.47
N LEU A 143 1.39 7.54 -1.39
CA LEU A 143 2.03 6.68 -0.42
C LEU A 143 2.09 5.26 -0.98
N VAL A 144 3.25 4.62 -0.89
CA VAL A 144 3.36 3.18 -1.17
C VAL A 144 3.11 2.44 0.13
N VAL A 145 2.12 1.55 0.09
CA VAL A 145 1.68 0.79 1.25
C VAL A 145 1.95 -0.68 0.97
N ALA A 146 2.47 -1.36 1.98
CA ALA A 146 2.60 -2.80 2.01
C ALA A 146 2.01 -3.31 3.33
N ALA A 147 1.30 -4.43 3.28
CA ALA A 147 0.65 -5.00 4.44
C ALA A 147 0.75 -6.51 4.45
N ARG A 148 0.95 -7.10 5.63
CA ARG A 148 0.92 -8.55 5.87
C ARG A 148 -0.52 -8.96 6.16
N VAL A 149 -1.04 -9.94 5.43
CA VAL A 149 -2.37 -10.49 5.69
C VAL A 149 -2.38 -11.23 7.02
N LYS A 150 -3.54 -11.30 7.70
CA LYS A 150 -3.66 -12.07 8.95
C LYS A 150 -3.58 -13.57 8.67
N GLU A 151 -2.92 -14.30 9.57
CA GLU A 151 -2.79 -15.76 9.52
C GLU A 151 -4.14 -16.50 9.42
N GLU A 152 -5.23 -15.93 9.94
CA GLU A 152 -6.58 -16.52 9.81
C GLU A 152 -7.04 -16.68 8.34
N TYR A 153 -6.41 -15.97 7.41
CA TYR A 153 -6.61 -16.12 5.96
C TYR A 153 -5.48 -16.91 5.28
N GLU A 154 -4.38 -17.18 5.98
CA GLU A 154 -3.31 -18.06 5.53
C GLU A 154 -3.76 -19.52 5.75
N ARG A 155 -3.42 -20.42 4.83
CA ARG A 155 -3.70 -21.86 5.00
C ARG A 155 -2.40 -22.63 5.07
#